data_AF-A0A380GXW0-F1
#
_entry.id   AF-A0A380GXW0-F1
#
_cell.length_a   1.000
_cell.length_b   1.000
_cell.length_c   1.000
_cell.angle_alpha   90.00
_cell.angle_beta   90.00
_cell.angle_gamma   90.00
#
_symmetry.space_group_name_H-M   'P 1'
#
loop_
_entity.id
_entity.type
_entity.pdbx_description
1 polymer ?
#
loop_
_entity_poly.entity_id
_entity_poly.type
_entity_poly.pdbx_seq_one_letter_code
_entity_poly.pdbx_strand_id
1 'polypeptide(L)'
;MNKKALEIGMKEANFKNPSGLASRGQLSTSYDLTILTLHSSFNFIISKILTEKQYHFHIKGPQSRDIMIKTTVRNDFLNNFYTVIGGKTGTLGYIKNLSVLIFEDNQLYVVTALGATGNRFHQVRLILDQALGKPINEPIQVKSYNVIKYPTIPEHLLKHVHLNSLLAKDDDVKSAPASLTKLLTLLTALDYPLPLNQEVEILNCDIVEDGLNPLHVGDILTIEDILHLMLLSSSNIAANMLARFVEETYLR
;
A
#
# COMPACT_ATOMS: atom_id res chain seq x y z
N MET A 1 -10.08 -6.25 -9.07
CA MET A 1 -9.74 -6.03 -7.64
C MET A 1 -10.42 -7.03 -6.71
N ASN A 2 -11.75 -7.05 -6.53
CA ASN A 2 -12.38 -7.99 -5.56
C ASN A 2 -12.16 -9.47 -5.88
N LYS A 3 -12.17 -9.84 -7.18
CA LYS A 3 -11.77 -11.19 -7.60
C LYS A 3 -10.35 -11.53 -7.14
N LYS A 4 -9.40 -10.62 -7.38
CA LYS A 4 -8.00 -10.74 -6.92
C LYS A 4 -7.90 -10.85 -5.40
N ALA A 5 -8.64 -10.01 -4.66
CA ALA A 5 -8.68 -10.05 -3.20
C ALA A 5 -9.10 -11.44 -2.69
N LEU A 6 -10.17 -12.02 -3.26
CA LEU A 6 -10.60 -13.38 -2.92
C LEU A 6 -9.56 -14.44 -3.32
N GLU A 7 -8.95 -14.32 -4.51
CA GLU A 7 -7.91 -15.24 -5.01
C GLU A 7 -6.70 -15.34 -4.07
N ILE A 8 -6.31 -14.23 -3.44
CA ILE A 8 -5.19 -14.18 -2.49
C ILE A 8 -5.61 -14.40 -1.03
N GLY A 9 -6.89 -14.69 -0.78
CA GLY A 9 -7.39 -15.05 0.55
C GLY A 9 -7.91 -13.89 1.42
N MET A 10 -8.10 -12.70 0.87
CA MET A 10 -8.74 -11.56 1.56
C MET A 10 -10.26 -11.71 1.57
N LYS A 11 -10.79 -12.52 2.50
CA LYS A 11 -12.19 -12.97 2.49
C LYS A 11 -13.19 -11.91 2.91
N GLU A 12 -12.76 -10.93 3.70
CA GLU A 12 -13.63 -9.91 4.28
C GLU A 12 -13.57 -8.57 3.52
N ALA A 13 -12.75 -8.49 2.48
CA ALA A 13 -12.47 -7.27 1.74
C ALA A 13 -13.50 -6.98 0.64
N ASN A 14 -13.81 -5.69 0.49
CA ASN A 14 -14.65 -5.14 -0.56
C ASN A 14 -14.08 -3.79 -0.99
N PHE A 15 -13.53 -3.73 -2.20
CA PHE A 15 -12.96 -2.54 -2.81
C PHE A 15 -13.92 -1.97 -3.84
N LYS A 16 -14.00 -0.64 -3.88
CA LYS A 16 -14.94 0.13 -4.72
C LYS A 16 -14.25 1.06 -5.71
N ASN A 17 -13.00 1.40 -5.48
CA ASN A 17 -12.21 2.26 -6.36
C ASN A 17 -10.71 1.88 -6.28
N PRO A 18 -9.89 2.30 -7.26
CA PRO A 18 -8.47 1.95 -7.29
C PRO A 18 -7.60 2.78 -6.34
N SER A 19 -8.10 3.92 -5.85
CA SER A 19 -7.30 4.91 -5.11
C SER A 19 -7.35 4.72 -3.59
N GLY A 20 -8.43 4.14 -3.06
CA GLY A 20 -8.70 4.08 -1.63
C GLY A 20 -9.45 5.29 -1.08
N LEU A 21 -9.93 6.19 -1.94
CA LEU A 21 -10.81 7.31 -1.54
C LEU A 21 -12.12 6.80 -0.92
N ALA A 22 -12.75 7.64 -0.10
CA ALA A 22 -13.99 7.27 0.60
C ALA A 22 -15.05 6.78 -0.38
N SER A 23 -15.58 5.58 -0.13
CA SER A 23 -16.71 5.02 -0.85
C SER A 23 -17.50 4.12 0.09
N ARG A 24 -18.83 4.19 0.03
CA ARG A 24 -19.69 3.43 0.93
C ARG A 24 -19.45 1.93 0.72
N GLY A 25 -19.14 1.24 1.82
CA GLY A 25 -18.85 -0.19 1.80
C GLY A 25 -17.45 -0.57 1.33
N GLN A 26 -16.56 0.38 1.04
CA GLN A 26 -15.15 0.10 0.81
C GLN A 26 -14.47 -0.24 2.15
N LEU A 27 -14.32 -1.54 2.42
CA LEU A 27 -13.90 -2.07 3.72
C LEU A 27 -12.94 -3.25 3.54
N SER A 28 -12.05 -3.43 4.50
CA SER A 28 -11.19 -4.60 4.65
C SER A 28 -10.81 -4.74 6.14
N THR A 29 -9.94 -5.68 6.49
CA THR A 29 -9.53 -5.96 7.87
C THR A 29 -8.00 -5.87 7.98
N SER A 30 -7.44 -5.80 9.20
CA SER A 30 -5.97 -5.80 9.32
C SER A 30 -5.37 -7.14 8.90
N TYR A 31 -6.09 -8.25 9.06
CA TYR A 31 -5.66 -9.55 8.56
C TYR A 31 -5.59 -9.57 7.02
N ASP A 32 -6.65 -9.16 6.33
CA ASP A 32 -6.69 -9.09 4.87
C ASP A 32 -5.62 -8.15 4.31
N LEU A 33 -5.38 -7.02 4.98
CA LEU A 33 -4.37 -6.05 4.54
C LEU A 33 -2.94 -6.53 4.85
N THR A 34 -2.73 -7.36 5.87
CA THR A 34 -1.47 -8.10 6.06
C THR A 34 -1.23 -9.08 4.92
N ILE A 35 -2.24 -9.86 4.51
CA ILE A 35 -2.18 -10.74 3.34
C ILE A 35 -1.80 -9.93 2.09
N LEU A 36 -2.47 -8.80 1.87
CA LEU A 36 -2.19 -7.94 0.72
C LEU A 36 -0.74 -7.48 0.68
N THR A 37 -0.21 -6.97 1.79
CA THR A 37 1.19 -6.52 1.88
C THR A 37 2.15 -7.69 1.68
N LEU A 38 1.83 -8.87 2.23
CA LEU A 38 2.64 -10.08 2.03
C LEU A 38 2.71 -10.45 0.55
N HIS A 39 1.59 -10.63 -0.14
CA HIS A 39 1.58 -10.94 -1.57
C HIS A 39 2.27 -9.85 -2.40
N SER A 40 2.05 -8.57 -2.06
CA SER A 40 2.72 -7.45 -2.71
C SER A 40 4.24 -7.53 -2.59
N SER A 41 4.75 -8.02 -1.46
CA SER A 41 6.19 -8.15 -1.22
C SER A 41 6.86 -9.26 -2.03
N PHE A 42 6.12 -10.30 -2.45
CA PHE A 42 6.66 -11.35 -3.32
C PHE A 42 6.75 -10.91 -4.78
N ASN A 43 5.91 -9.95 -5.19
CA ASN A 43 5.97 -9.42 -6.53
C ASN A 43 7.20 -8.52 -6.72
N PHE A 44 8.05 -8.82 -7.71
CA PHE A 44 9.30 -8.10 -7.96
C PHE A 44 9.10 -6.61 -8.27
N ILE A 45 8.11 -6.25 -9.09
CA ILE A 45 7.85 -4.85 -9.47
C ILE A 45 7.41 -4.06 -8.24
N ILE A 46 6.45 -4.60 -7.48
CA ILE A 46 5.94 -3.91 -6.29
C ILE A 46 7.04 -3.79 -5.23
N SER A 47 7.71 -4.90 -4.88
CA SER A 47 8.75 -4.91 -3.85
C SER A 47 9.90 -3.96 -4.18
N LYS A 48 10.37 -3.93 -5.43
CA LYS A 48 11.39 -2.97 -5.88
C LYS A 48 10.98 -1.55 -5.52
N ILE A 49 9.79 -1.11 -5.97
CA ILE A 49 9.27 0.24 -5.71
C ILE A 49 9.12 0.49 -4.21
N LEU A 50 8.54 -0.45 -3.45
CA LEU A 50 8.30 -0.25 -2.01
C LEU A 50 9.59 -0.05 -1.19
N THR A 51 10.74 -0.51 -1.68
CA THR A 51 12.05 -0.32 -1.03
C THR A 51 12.75 0.99 -1.39
N GLU A 52 12.23 1.74 -2.35
CA GLU A 52 12.84 3.00 -2.78
C GLU A 52 12.52 4.16 -1.82
N LYS A 53 13.53 5.01 -1.60
CA LYS A 53 13.39 6.18 -0.71
C LYS A 53 12.81 7.40 -1.42
N GLN A 54 13.14 7.54 -2.70
CA GLN A 54 12.72 8.64 -3.55
C GLN A 54 12.84 8.21 -5.01
N TYR A 55 12.08 8.87 -5.87
CA TYR A 55 12.09 8.64 -7.31
C TYR A 55 12.07 9.99 -8.03
N HIS A 56 12.88 10.12 -9.08
CA HIS A 56 13.03 11.33 -9.87
C HIS A 56 12.65 11.01 -11.31
N PHE A 57 11.81 11.84 -11.90
CA PHE A 57 11.33 11.66 -13.27
C PHE A 57 10.93 12.99 -13.90
N HIS A 58 10.80 12.97 -15.22
CA HIS A 58 10.43 14.13 -16.02
C HIS A 58 9.00 13.99 -16.51
N ILE A 59 8.14 14.93 -16.16
CA ILE A 59 6.78 15.03 -16.70
C ILE A 59 6.86 15.73 -18.06
N LYS A 60 6.29 15.10 -19.08
CA LYS A 60 6.12 15.67 -20.42
C LYS A 60 4.76 16.35 -20.55
N GLY A 61 4.54 17.06 -21.66
CA GLY A 61 3.27 17.74 -21.96
C GLY A 61 3.36 19.27 -21.81
N PRO A 62 2.23 19.99 -21.79
CA PRO A 62 2.20 21.44 -21.82
C PRO A 62 2.89 22.13 -20.63
N GLN A 63 2.97 21.45 -19.48
CA GLN A 63 3.60 21.95 -18.26
C GLN A 63 4.87 21.15 -17.89
N SER A 64 5.69 20.81 -18.88
CA SER A 64 6.89 19.96 -18.72
C SER A 64 7.77 20.38 -17.54
N ARG A 65 8.12 19.44 -16.66
CA ARG A 65 8.89 19.71 -15.43
C ARG A 65 9.48 18.45 -14.82
N ASP A 66 10.57 18.59 -14.08
CA ASP A 66 11.12 17.52 -13.26
C ASP A 66 10.41 17.45 -11.90
N ILE A 67 10.11 16.24 -11.45
CA ILE A 67 9.55 15.98 -10.13
C ILE A 67 10.42 14.98 -9.38
N MET A 68 10.62 15.26 -8.08
CA MET A 68 11.09 14.27 -7.12
C MET A 68 9.97 13.95 -6.14
N ILE A 69 9.66 12.66 -6.01
CA ILE A 69 8.76 12.16 -4.98
C ILE A 69 9.52 11.36 -3.93
N LYS A 70 9.00 11.34 -2.71
CA LYS A 70 9.54 10.55 -1.59
C LYS A 70 8.49 9.58 -1.09
N THR A 71 8.94 8.43 -0.60
CA THR A 71 8.04 7.45 0.01
C THR A 71 7.35 8.00 1.26
N THR A 72 6.04 7.75 1.40
CA THR A 72 5.28 8.11 2.60
C THR A 72 5.59 7.22 3.80
N VAL A 73 6.28 6.09 3.60
CA VAL A 73 6.60 5.11 4.65
C VAL A 73 7.91 5.44 5.35
N ARG A 74 8.77 6.28 4.74
CA ARG A 74 10.02 6.70 5.38
C ARG A 74 9.69 7.57 6.57
N ASN A 75 10.04 7.06 7.74
CA ASN A 75 9.87 7.73 9.00
C ASN A 75 11.16 7.52 9.80
N ASP A 76 11.90 8.61 10.02
CA ASP A 76 13.18 8.57 10.73
C ASP A 76 13.01 8.02 12.15
N PHE A 77 11.82 8.16 12.75
CA PHE A 77 11.53 7.59 14.05
C PHE A 77 11.53 6.06 14.04
N LEU A 78 10.80 5.38 13.14
CA LEU A 78 10.71 3.91 13.16
C LEU A 78 12.07 3.27 12.81
N ASN A 79 12.84 3.92 11.95
CA ASN A 79 14.20 3.49 11.58
C ASN A 79 15.21 3.55 12.73
N ASN A 80 14.91 4.25 13.83
CA ASN A 80 15.76 4.24 15.03
C ASN A 80 15.59 2.97 15.87
N PHE A 81 14.53 2.20 15.64
CA PHE A 81 14.21 0.98 16.41
C PHE A 81 14.33 -0.29 15.56
N TYR A 82 14.03 -0.18 14.27
CA TYR A 82 13.83 -1.32 13.38
C TYR A 82 14.33 -1.01 11.97
N THR A 83 14.74 -2.03 11.21
CA THR A 83 15.01 -1.84 9.78
C THR A 83 13.72 -1.90 8.98
N VAL A 84 13.18 -0.73 8.59
CA VAL A 84 11.99 -0.66 7.73
C VAL A 84 12.39 -0.92 6.29
N ILE A 85 11.89 -2.00 5.70
CA ILE A 85 12.20 -2.42 4.33
C ILE A 85 11.31 -1.68 3.33
N GLY A 86 10.02 -1.55 3.64
CA GLY A 86 9.02 -0.96 2.76
C GLY A 86 7.63 -1.11 3.33
N GLY A 87 6.62 -0.71 2.56
CA GLY A 87 5.23 -0.83 2.98
C GLY A 87 4.34 0.21 2.34
N LYS A 88 3.20 0.49 2.97
CA LYS A 88 2.27 1.50 2.47
C LYS A 88 1.54 2.20 3.61
N THR A 89 1.44 3.53 3.53
CA THR A 89 0.54 4.33 4.37
C THR A 89 -0.83 4.47 3.72
N GLY A 90 -1.88 4.64 4.54
CA GLY A 90 -3.21 5.05 4.09
C GLY A 90 -3.80 6.13 4.98
N THR A 91 -4.24 7.25 4.41
CA THR A 91 -4.88 8.34 5.15
C THR A 91 -6.25 8.64 4.53
N LEU A 92 -7.29 8.66 5.36
CA LEU A 92 -8.63 9.06 4.94
C LEU A 92 -9.31 9.85 6.06
N GLY A 93 -9.35 11.18 5.94
CA GLY A 93 -9.76 12.05 7.03
C GLY A 93 -8.88 11.80 8.27
N TYR A 94 -9.52 11.40 9.38
CA TYR A 94 -8.83 11.06 10.63
C TYR A 94 -8.25 9.63 10.66
N ILE A 95 -8.58 8.78 9.68
CA ILE A 95 -8.12 7.38 9.63
C ILE A 95 -6.66 7.36 9.20
N LYS A 96 -5.80 6.73 10.01
CA LYS A 96 -4.36 6.56 9.75
C LYS A 96 -4.00 5.08 9.81
N ASN A 97 -3.77 4.49 8.63
CA ASN A 97 -3.38 3.10 8.47
C ASN A 97 -1.90 2.98 8.08
N LEU A 98 -1.25 1.91 8.50
CA LEU A 98 0.12 1.58 8.11
C LEU A 98 0.23 0.06 7.96
N SER A 99 0.77 -0.42 6.84
CA SER A 99 1.21 -1.80 6.70
C SER A 99 2.65 -1.80 6.21
N VAL A 100 3.55 -2.44 6.95
CA VAL A 100 5.00 -2.35 6.70
C VAL A 100 5.71 -3.68 6.83
N LEU A 101 6.79 -3.80 6.08
CA LEU A 101 7.80 -4.85 6.16
C LEU A 101 8.92 -4.37 7.07
N ILE A 102 9.17 -5.10 8.15
CA ILE A 102 10.21 -4.78 9.13
C ILE A 102 11.15 -5.97 9.26
N PHE A 103 12.44 -5.72 9.10
CA PHE A 103 13.49 -6.69 9.35
C PHE A 103 14.11 -6.44 10.73
N GLU A 104 14.11 -7.47 11.57
CA GLU A 104 14.63 -7.46 12.93
C GLU A 104 15.18 -8.84 13.27
N ASP A 105 16.38 -8.93 13.86
CA ASP A 105 16.99 -10.17 14.35
C ASP A 105 16.97 -11.33 13.32
N ASN A 106 17.37 -11.04 12.07
CA ASN A 106 17.35 -12.00 10.95
C ASN A 106 15.97 -12.54 10.57
N GLN A 107 14.90 -11.90 11.01
CA GLN A 107 13.53 -12.25 10.70
C GLN A 107 12.80 -11.06 10.07
N LEU A 108 12.09 -11.31 8.98
CA LEU A 108 11.19 -10.33 8.37
C LEU A 108 9.79 -10.48 8.98
N TYR A 109 9.11 -9.35 9.19
CA TYR A 109 7.76 -9.26 9.75
C TYR A 109 6.88 -8.41 8.84
N VAL A 110 5.60 -8.74 8.78
CA VAL A 110 4.57 -7.83 8.25
C VAL A 110 3.78 -7.31 9.44
N VAL A 111 3.73 -5.98 9.60
CA VAL A 111 2.99 -5.32 10.68
C VAL A 111 1.95 -4.40 10.04
N THR A 112 0.67 -4.71 10.27
CA THR A 112 -0.46 -3.91 9.79
C THR A 112 -1.21 -3.32 10.98
N ALA A 113 -1.36 -2.00 10.99
CA ALA A 113 -2.08 -1.24 12.00
C ALA A 113 -3.11 -0.33 11.32
N LEU A 114 -4.38 -0.41 11.74
CA LEU A 114 -5.48 0.36 11.17
C LEU A 114 -6.08 1.33 12.19
N GLY A 115 -6.43 2.53 11.71
CA GLY A 115 -7.11 3.53 12.53
C GLY A 115 -6.31 4.00 13.74
N ALA A 116 -5.02 4.27 13.56
CA ALA A 116 -4.17 4.80 14.63
C ALA A 116 -4.62 6.19 15.09
N THR A 117 -4.80 6.38 16.39
CA THR A 117 -4.89 7.72 16.98
C THR A 117 -3.47 8.26 17.18
N GLY A 118 -3.19 9.46 16.68
CA GLY A 118 -1.84 10.05 16.76
C GLY A 118 -0.88 9.59 15.66
N ASN A 119 0.33 9.16 16.03
CA ASN A 119 1.41 8.79 15.10
C ASN A 119 1.40 7.27 14.83
N ARG A 120 1.01 6.88 13.61
CA ARG A 120 0.93 5.48 13.18
C ARG A 120 2.26 4.70 13.24
N PHE A 121 3.40 5.36 13.06
CA PHE A 121 4.72 4.71 13.09
C PHE A 121 5.11 4.33 14.51
N HIS A 122 4.80 5.21 15.47
CA HIS A 122 4.94 4.93 16.89
C HIS A 122 4.05 3.76 17.33
N GLN A 123 2.81 3.72 16.85
CA GLN A 123 1.92 2.59 17.13
C GLN A 123 2.46 1.27 16.56
N VAL A 124 3.01 1.26 15.34
CA VAL A 124 3.66 0.08 14.77
C VAL A 124 4.87 -0.38 15.58
N ARG A 125 5.69 0.55 16.09
CA ARG A 125 6.80 0.21 17.01
C ARG A 125 6.27 -0.54 18.24
N LEU A 126 5.28 0.02 18.93
CA LEU A 126 4.68 -0.59 20.13
C LEU A 126 4.07 -1.98 19.84
N ILE A 127 3.38 -2.12 18.70
CA ILE A 127 2.79 -3.39 18.27
C ILE A 127 3.88 -4.45 18.07
N LEU A 128 4.97 -4.11 17.37
CA LEU A 128 6.06 -5.06 17.14
C LEU A 128 6.85 -5.34 18.42
N ASP A 129 7.10 -4.34 19.26
CA ASP A 129 7.72 -4.52 20.58
C ASP A 129 6.93 -5.55 21.39
N GLN A 130 5.60 -5.38 21.50
CA GLN A 130 4.74 -6.33 22.21
C GLN A 130 4.77 -7.73 21.57
N ALA A 131 4.74 -7.83 20.23
CA ALA A 131 4.78 -9.11 19.53
C ALA A 131 6.10 -9.87 19.74
N LEU A 132 7.19 -9.14 20.03
CA LEU A 132 8.52 -9.69 20.32
C LEU A 132 8.78 -9.84 21.83
N GLY A 133 7.80 -9.55 22.69
CA GLY A 133 7.96 -9.62 24.14
C GLY A 133 8.84 -8.51 24.74
N LYS A 134 9.14 -7.45 23.98
CA LYS A 134 9.82 -6.26 24.46
C LYS A 134 8.85 -5.42 25.32
N PRO A 135 9.31 -4.78 26.41
CA PRO A 135 8.44 -3.99 27.27
C PRO A 135 7.87 -2.78 26.53
N ILE A 136 6.57 -2.52 26.73
CA ILE A 136 5.89 -1.31 26.27
C ILE A 136 5.49 -0.45 27.48
N ASN A 137 5.70 0.86 27.38
CA ASN A 137 5.48 1.81 28.48
C ASN A 137 4.16 2.60 28.34
N GLU A 138 3.40 2.34 27.29
CA GLU A 138 2.18 3.06 26.94
C GLU A 138 1.24 2.15 26.14
N PRO A 139 -0.07 2.42 26.14
CA PRO A 139 -1.03 1.59 25.44
C PRO A 139 -0.96 1.74 23.92
N ILE A 140 -1.23 0.66 23.20
CA ILE A 140 -1.43 0.67 21.75
C ILE A 140 -2.80 1.31 21.44
N GLN A 141 -2.79 2.39 20.68
CA GLN A 141 -3.95 3.18 20.30
C GLN A 141 -4.25 3.09 18.81
N VAL A 142 -4.69 1.91 18.39
CA VAL A 142 -5.19 1.64 17.03
C VAL A 142 -6.51 0.88 17.11
N LYS A 143 -7.32 0.98 16.05
CA LYS A 143 -8.59 0.27 15.94
C LYS A 143 -8.37 -1.25 15.90
N SER A 144 -7.46 -1.68 15.03
CA SER A 144 -7.08 -3.09 14.88
C SER A 144 -5.64 -3.21 14.37
N TYR A 145 -5.03 -4.36 14.61
CA TYR A 145 -3.71 -4.66 14.07
C TYR A 145 -3.50 -6.16 13.90
N ASN A 146 -2.55 -6.51 13.04
CA ASN A 146 -2.11 -7.86 12.81
C ASN A 146 -0.59 -7.87 12.56
N VAL A 147 0.10 -8.84 13.16
CA VAL A 147 1.53 -9.09 12.98
C VAL A 147 1.72 -10.53 12.55
N ILE A 148 2.50 -10.76 11.50
CA ILE A 148 2.98 -12.10 11.12
C ILE A 148 4.50 -12.10 11.00
N LYS A 149 5.10 -13.26 11.28
CA LYS A 149 6.43 -13.55 10.77
C LYS A 149 6.31 -13.81 9.27
N TYR A 150 7.20 -13.23 8.48
CA TYR A 150 7.27 -13.50 7.05
C TYR A 150 7.51 -14.99 6.84
N PRO A 151 6.63 -15.69 6.11
CA PRO A 151 6.70 -17.14 6.00
C PRO A 151 7.81 -17.57 5.05
N THR A 152 8.46 -18.69 5.38
CA THR A 152 9.48 -19.34 4.54
C THR A 152 8.83 -20.36 3.60
N ILE A 153 7.82 -19.93 2.83
CA ILE A 153 7.14 -20.78 1.85
C ILE A 153 7.05 -20.07 0.49
N PRO A 154 7.06 -20.84 -0.62
CA PRO A 154 6.83 -20.27 -1.96
C PRO A 154 5.51 -19.52 -2.07
N GLU A 155 5.52 -18.37 -2.78
CA GLU A 155 4.35 -17.49 -2.91
C GLU A 155 3.09 -18.21 -3.40
N HIS A 156 3.23 -19.08 -4.42
CA HIS A 156 2.08 -19.78 -5.03
C HIS A 156 1.36 -20.73 -4.06
N LEU A 157 1.98 -21.09 -2.93
CA LEU A 157 1.37 -21.90 -1.88
C LEU A 157 0.63 -21.07 -0.82
N LEU A 158 0.88 -19.75 -0.72
CA LEU A 158 0.27 -18.89 0.30
C LEU A 158 -1.26 -18.94 0.28
N LYS A 159 -1.86 -18.98 -0.91
CA LYS A 159 -3.32 -19.07 -1.09
C LYS A 159 -3.95 -20.34 -0.50
N HIS A 160 -3.14 -21.35 -0.18
CA HIS A 160 -3.56 -22.63 0.39
C HIS A 160 -3.25 -22.77 1.88
N VAL A 161 -2.63 -21.75 2.49
CA VAL A 161 -2.16 -21.80 3.88
C VAL A 161 -2.86 -20.72 4.68
N HIS A 162 -3.28 -21.07 5.90
CA HIS A 162 -3.74 -20.08 6.86
C HIS A 162 -2.53 -19.40 7.50
N LEU A 163 -2.44 -18.07 7.38
CA LEU A 163 -1.36 -17.31 8.02
C LEU A 163 -1.65 -17.18 9.50
N ASN A 164 -0.74 -17.70 10.32
CA ASN A 164 -0.81 -17.58 11.77
C ASN A 164 -0.31 -16.20 12.21
N SER A 165 -1.17 -15.46 12.89
CA SER A 165 -0.82 -14.20 13.53
C SER A 165 0.13 -14.45 14.71
N LEU A 166 1.25 -13.74 14.75
CA LEU A 166 2.12 -13.67 15.91
C LEU A 166 1.46 -12.86 17.04
N LEU A 167 0.81 -11.76 16.67
CA LEU A 167 0.02 -10.91 17.55
C LEU A 167 -1.09 -10.26 16.74
N ALA A 168 -2.28 -10.17 17.31
CA ALA A 168 -3.41 -9.53 16.65
C ALA A 168 -4.36 -8.89 17.67
N LYS A 169 -5.09 -7.87 17.23
CA LYS A 169 -6.22 -7.28 17.93
C LYS A 169 -7.28 -6.90 16.91
N ASP A 170 -8.50 -7.42 17.11
CA ASP A 170 -9.68 -7.09 16.32
C ASP A 170 -9.40 -7.20 14.80
N ASP A 171 -8.63 -8.21 14.39
CA ASP A 171 -8.05 -8.27 13.04
C ASP A 171 -9.00 -8.77 11.95
N ASP A 172 -10.21 -9.14 12.34
CA ASP A 172 -11.40 -9.39 11.54
C ASP A 172 -12.34 -8.16 11.46
N VAL A 173 -12.09 -7.11 12.25
CA VAL A 173 -12.94 -5.92 12.27
C VAL A 173 -12.75 -5.08 11.02
N LYS A 174 -13.87 -4.89 10.30
CA LYS A 174 -13.91 -4.10 9.07
C LYS A 174 -13.59 -2.62 9.31
N SER A 175 -12.72 -2.08 8.47
CA SER A 175 -12.31 -0.68 8.45
C SER A 175 -12.02 -0.23 7.03
N ALA A 176 -12.01 1.09 6.80
CA ALA A 176 -11.64 1.63 5.51
C ALA A 176 -10.14 1.35 5.24
N PRO A 177 -9.77 0.69 4.13
CA PRO A 177 -8.37 0.39 3.82
C PRO A 177 -7.55 1.66 3.49
N ALA A 178 -8.21 2.74 3.08
CA ALA A 178 -7.57 3.95 2.55
C ALA A 178 -6.55 3.59 1.45
N SER A 179 -5.44 4.31 1.33
CA SER A 179 -4.48 4.09 0.23
C SER A 179 -3.72 2.76 0.25
N LEU A 180 -3.93 1.88 1.24
CA LEU A 180 -3.49 0.48 1.14
C LEU A 180 -4.15 -0.23 -0.06
N THR A 181 -5.33 0.23 -0.49
CA THR A 181 -6.01 -0.20 -1.72
C THR A 181 -5.11 -0.19 -2.95
N LYS A 182 -4.16 0.76 -3.06
CA LYS A 182 -3.29 0.89 -4.23
C LYS A 182 -2.36 -0.30 -4.43
N LEU A 183 -2.01 -1.03 -3.36
CA LEU A 183 -1.30 -2.29 -3.47
C LEU A 183 -2.13 -3.32 -4.23
N LEU A 184 -3.43 -3.43 -3.91
CA LEU A 184 -4.33 -4.34 -4.62
C LEU A 184 -4.60 -3.88 -6.04
N THR A 185 -4.67 -2.57 -6.29
CA THR A 185 -4.78 -2.00 -7.64
C THR A 185 -3.62 -2.47 -8.50
N LEU A 186 -2.38 -2.29 -8.05
CA LEU A 186 -1.21 -2.73 -8.80
C LEU A 186 -1.13 -4.25 -8.92
N LEU A 187 -1.35 -4.98 -7.82
CA LEU A 187 -1.33 -6.44 -7.84
C LEU A 187 -2.39 -7.02 -8.79
N THR A 188 -3.53 -6.34 -8.96
CA THR A 188 -4.53 -6.69 -9.98
C THR A 188 -4.06 -6.30 -11.39
N ALA A 189 -3.50 -5.09 -11.57
CA ALA A 189 -3.03 -4.62 -12.88
C ALA A 189 -1.92 -5.50 -13.46
N LEU A 190 -1.10 -6.10 -12.60
CA LEU A 190 -0.02 -7.01 -12.97
C LEU A 190 -0.50 -8.38 -13.49
N ASP A 191 -1.81 -8.66 -13.48
CA ASP A 191 -2.38 -9.77 -14.25
C ASP A 191 -2.32 -9.53 -15.77
N TYR A 192 -2.04 -8.29 -16.19
CA TYR A 192 -1.91 -7.87 -17.58
C TYR A 192 -0.49 -7.39 -17.88
N PRO A 193 -0.03 -7.43 -19.15
CA PRO A 193 1.24 -6.83 -19.52
C PRO A 193 1.27 -5.34 -19.19
N LEU A 194 2.31 -4.90 -18.47
CA LEU A 194 2.53 -3.48 -18.18
C LEU A 194 3.80 -3.01 -18.90
N PRO A 195 3.69 -2.40 -20.10
CA PRO A 195 4.83 -1.85 -20.80
C PRO A 195 5.33 -0.59 -20.06
N LEU A 196 6.34 -0.75 -19.21
CA LEU A 196 6.80 0.30 -18.28
C LEU A 196 7.16 1.63 -18.94
N ASN A 197 7.66 1.60 -20.18
CA ASN A 197 8.03 2.80 -20.96
C ASN A 197 6.85 3.44 -21.72
N GLN A 198 5.66 2.83 -21.70
CA GLN A 198 4.51 3.39 -22.39
C GLN A 198 4.06 4.67 -21.72
N GLU A 199 3.86 5.70 -22.52
CA GLU A 199 3.39 7.00 -22.07
C GLU A 199 1.86 7.04 -21.99
N VAL A 200 1.35 7.66 -20.93
CA VAL A 200 -0.06 7.86 -20.66
C VAL A 200 -0.28 9.32 -20.27
N GLU A 201 -1.19 9.98 -20.97
CA GLU A 201 -1.62 11.35 -20.67
C GLU A 201 -2.65 11.35 -19.52
N ILE A 202 -2.53 12.31 -18.60
CA ILE A 202 -3.53 12.59 -17.57
C ILE A 202 -4.75 13.25 -18.21
N LEU A 203 -5.92 12.63 -18.03
CA LEU A 203 -7.20 13.14 -18.51
C LEU A 203 -8.02 13.73 -17.37
N ASN A 204 -9.05 14.52 -17.72
CA ASN A 204 -9.99 15.08 -16.73
C ASN A 204 -10.64 14.02 -15.82
N CYS A 205 -10.87 12.81 -16.34
CA CYS A 205 -11.46 11.71 -15.56
C CYS A 205 -10.50 11.10 -14.53
N ASP A 206 -9.19 11.35 -14.63
CA ASP A 206 -8.20 10.86 -13.66
C ASP A 206 -8.09 11.79 -12.45
N ILE A 207 -8.42 13.07 -12.63
CA ILE A 207 -8.28 14.12 -11.63
C ILE A 207 -9.21 13.85 -10.44
N VAL A 208 -8.66 14.03 -9.25
CA VAL A 208 -9.39 14.02 -7.99
C VAL A 208 -8.99 15.23 -7.17
N GLU A 209 -9.92 15.77 -6.39
CA GLU A 209 -9.60 16.83 -5.43
C GLU A 209 -8.91 16.23 -4.20
N ASP A 210 -7.58 16.23 -4.19
CA ASP A 210 -6.77 15.70 -3.09
C ASP A 210 -5.61 16.62 -2.68
N GLY A 211 -5.93 17.87 -2.30
CA GLY A 211 -4.96 18.76 -1.65
C GLY A 211 -3.75 19.11 -2.53
N LEU A 212 -2.52 18.97 -2.00
CA LEU A 212 -1.27 19.28 -2.70
C LEU A 212 -0.95 18.24 -3.78
N ASN A 213 -1.63 18.34 -4.92
CA ASN A 213 -1.38 17.54 -6.10
C ASN A 213 -0.49 18.31 -7.09
N PRO A 214 0.72 17.81 -7.40
CA PRO A 214 1.59 18.47 -8.36
C PRO A 214 1.25 18.14 -9.81
N LEU A 215 0.27 17.26 -10.11
CA LEU A 215 -0.07 16.75 -11.43
C LEU A 215 -1.27 17.50 -12.07
N HIS A 216 -1.24 17.68 -13.38
CA HIS A 216 -2.23 18.44 -14.15
C HIS A 216 -2.72 17.66 -15.37
N VAL A 217 -3.93 17.99 -15.85
CA VAL A 217 -4.44 17.46 -17.13
C VAL A 217 -3.49 17.82 -18.26
N GLY A 218 -3.20 16.86 -19.14
CA GLY A 218 -2.24 16.98 -20.23
C GLY A 218 -0.79 16.65 -19.86
N ASP A 219 -0.49 16.41 -18.57
CA ASP A 219 0.78 15.81 -18.19
C ASP A 219 0.89 14.40 -18.78
N ILE A 220 2.08 14.05 -19.29
CA ILE A 220 2.36 12.75 -19.88
C ILE A 220 3.44 12.05 -19.03
N LEU A 221 3.12 10.84 -18.59
CA LEU A 221 3.92 10.02 -17.68
C LEU A 221 4.12 8.63 -18.26
N THR A 222 5.26 7.99 -18.00
CA THR A 222 5.41 6.57 -18.30
C THR A 222 4.62 5.72 -17.30
N ILE A 223 4.29 4.47 -17.65
CA ILE A 223 3.72 3.51 -16.70
C ILE A 223 4.63 3.37 -15.47
N GLU A 224 5.96 3.34 -15.64
CA GLU A 224 6.90 3.31 -14.52
C GLU A 224 6.72 4.50 -13.57
N ASP A 225 6.62 5.73 -14.10
CA ASP A 225 6.38 6.93 -13.30
C ASP A 225 5.07 6.84 -12.51
N ILE A 226 4.01 6.34 -13.16
CA ILE A 226 2.69 6.15 -12.56
C ILE A 226 2.77 5.16 -11.39
N LEU A 227 3.49 4.04 -11.54
CA LEU A 227 3.65 3.07 -10.46
C LEU A 227 4.39 3.66 -9.25
N HIS A 228 5.46 4.42 -9.48
CA HIS A 228 6.22 5.08 -8.41
C HIS A 228 5.40 6.17 -7.73
N LEU A 229 4.69 7.03 -8.48
CA LEU A 229 3.77 8.03 -7.94
C LEU A 229 2.68 7.41 -7.07
N MET A 230 2.12 6.29 -7.53
CA MET A 230 1.06 5.59 -6.82
C MET A 230 1.56 4.97 -5.50
N LEU A 231 2.72 4.33 -5.49
CA LEU A 231 3.19 3.59 -4.32
C LEU A 231 4.02 4.44 -3.35
N LEU A 232 4.88 5.34 -3.84
CA LEU A 232 5.76 6.15 -3.00
C LEU A 232 5.03 7.34 -2.39
N SER A 233 4.52 8.26 -3.22
CA SER A 233 3.82 9.47 -2.74
C SER A 233 2.32 9.26 -2.53
N SER A 234 1.81 8.06 -2.82
CA SER A 234 0.40 7.70 -2.61
C SER A 234 -0.61 8.43 -3.50
N SER A 235 -0.19 8.86 -4.71
CA SER A 235 -1.02 9.64 -5.64
C SER A 235 -2.30 8.92 -6.04
N ASN A 236 -3.47 9.55 -5.81
CA ASN A 236 -4.76 9.00 -6.23
C ASN A 236 -4.95 9.09 -7.75
N ILE A 237 -4.46 10.16 -8.39
CA ILE A 237 -4.49 10.33 -9.85
C ILE A 237 -3.74 9.20 -10.53
N ALA A 238 -2.54 8.87 -10.05
CA ALA A 238 -1.77 7.76 -10.61
C ALA A 238 -2.52 6.41 -10.50
N ALA A 239 -3.27 6.19 -9.42
CA ALA A 239 -4.11 5.00 -9.29
C ALA A 239 -5.27 4.97 -10.28
N ASN A 240 -5.90 6.12 -10.55
CA ASN A 240 -6.95 6.25 -11.57
C ASN A 240 -6.38 6.05 -12.98
N MET A 241 -5.24 6.67 -13.29
CA MET A 241 -4.56 6.51 -14.57
C MET A 241 -4.22 5.04 -14.85
N LEU A 242 -3.65 4.33 -13.88
CA LEU A 242 -3.31 2.91 -14.04
C LEU A 242 -4.58 2.08 -14.29
N ALA A 243 -5.64 2.33 -13.52
CA ALA A 243 -6.91 1.63 -13.69
C ALA A 243 -7.53 1.88 -15.08
N ARG A 244 -7.55 3.14 -15.52
CA ARG A 244 -8.03 3.53 -16.85
C ARG A 244 -7.19 2.88 -17.95
N PHE A 245 -5.87 2.95 -17.84
CA PHE A 245 -4.95 2.33 -18.80
C PHE A 245 -5.25 0.83 -18.99
N VAL A 246 -5.38 0.09 -17.89
CA VAL A 246 -5.70 -1.34 -17.93
C VAL A 246 -7.09 -1.59 -18.53
N GLU A 247 -8.08 -0.79 -18.15
CA GLU A 247 -9.44 -0.91 -18.68
C GLU A 247 -9.47 -0.71 -20.20
N GLU A 248 -8.89 0.39 -20.68
CA GLU A 248 -8.90 0.77 -22.09
C GLU A 248 -8.09 -0.17 -22.98
N THR A 249 -7.03 -0.78 -22.43
CA THR A 249 -6.12 -1.63 -23.20
C THR A 249 -6.56 -3.09 -23.22
N TYR A 250 -7.15 -3.60 -22.13
CA TYR A 250 -7.34 -5.05 -21.94
C TYR A 250 -8.76 -5.49 -21.62
N LEU A 251 -9.64 -4.59 -21.20
CA LEU A 251 -10.98 -4.95 -20.70
C LEU A 251 -12.13 -4.42 -21.56
N ARG A 252 -11.84 -3.62 -22.60
CA ARG A 252 -12.81 -3.13 -23.57
C ARG A 252 -12.88 -4.00 -24.82
#